data_AF-A0A286EJC5-F1
#
_entry.id   AF-A0A286EJC5-F1
#
_cell.length_a   1.000
_cell.length_b   1.000
_cell.length_c   1.000
_cell.angle_alpha   90.00
_cell.angle_beta   90.00
_cell.angle_gamma   90.00
#
_symmetry.space_group_name_H-M   'P 1'
#
loop_
_entity.id
_entity.type
_entity.pdbx_description
1 polymer ?
#
loop_
_entity_poly.entity_id
_entity_poly.type
_entity_poly.pdbx_seq_one_letter_code
_entity_poly.pdbx_strand_id
1 'polypeptide(L)'
;MPRQKRFTIRYLIIAVCVAVIAISGTLTTVASATSISAVPYTDFASPSGATPAIQCTKKPAERSGAWACIDTSSVATPSVSPDATPSRSVFCDNHGCWTVFNDFFAEFNTTTITYGIGAKVLGNEHILIEWHLTGAQTVASPVQSRNSNYTVNTIFSGALYNGAVGKANGGSLVHSCGPNTRPAASASYLVSYPGGCNLYDNHNYDHNMVIETSWKLSGYEGYWWAYQRSPVMHAPDKAIYRFSTASALPGSYAAAGYNG
;
A
#
# COMPACT_ATOMS: atom_id res chain seq x y z
N MET A 1 63.77 -39.58 52.00
CA MET A 1 63.25 -38.80 53.15
C MET A 1 63.17 -37.33 52.75
N PRO A 2 62.16 -36.52 53.11
CA PRO A 2 60.75 -36.79 53.43
C PRO A 2 59.74 -35.83 52.72
N ARG A 3 58.42 -36.06 52.96
CA ARG A 3 57.23 -35.15 52.83
C ARG A 3 56.75 -34.79 51.41
N GLN A 4 55.64 -35.29 50.86
CA GLN A 4 54.26 -35.56 51.32
C GLN A 4 53.40 -34.29 51.57
N LYS A 5 52.24 -34.29 50.86
CA LYS A 5 50.97 -33.54 51.06
C LYS A 5 50.90 -32.18 50.33
N ARG A 6 50.19 -32.04 49.19
CA ARG A 6 48.71 -32.03 48.98
C ARG A 6 47.98 -31.17 50.01
N PHE A 7 46.99 -30.40 49.57
CA PHE A 7 46.36 -29.22 50.21
C PHE A 7 47.19 -27.96 49.95
N THR A 8 46.89 -27.12 48.96
CA THR A 8 45.81 -26.14 49.06
C THR A 8 45.42 -25.65 47.64
N ILE A 9 44.97 -26.58 46.80
CA ILE A 9 44.18 -26.28 45.60
C ILE A 9 42.76 -26.01 46.11
N ARG A 10 42.42 -24.74 46.41
CA ARG A 10 41.02 -24.27 46.57
C ARG A 10 40.85 -22.76 46.83
N TYR A 11 41.92 -21.99 47.00
CA TYR A 11 41.82 -20.53 47.21
C TYR A 11 42.50 -19.65 46.13
N LEU A 12 43.02 -20.24 45.05
CA LEU A 12 43.57 -19.51 43.90
C LEU A 12 42.55 -19.33 42.74
N ILE A 13 41.27 -19.59 43.00
CA ILE A 13 40.15 -19.46 42.03
C ILE A 13 39.29 -18.22 42.33
N ILE A 14 39.54 -17.52 43.44
CA ILE A 14 38.74 -16.37 43.90
C ILE A 14 39.69 -15.21 44.25
N ALA A 15 40.61 -14.83 43.36
CA ALA A 15 41.49 -13.68 43.63
C ALA A 15 42.11 -13.00 42.39
N VAL A 16 41.71 -13.34 41.17
CA VAL A 16 41.95 -12.47 40.00
C VAL A 16 40.71 -12.49 39.10
N CYS A 17 39.57 -12.21 39.74
CA CYS A 17 38.32 -11.79 39.07
C CYS A 17 38.30 -10.27 38.83
N VAL A 18 39.45 -9.58 38.95
CA VAL A 18 39.59 -8.13 38.77
C VAL A 18 40.99 -7.90 38.20
N ALA A 19 41.09 -7.18 37.07
CA ALA A 19 42.26 -7.01 36.18
C ALA A 19 42.47 -8.23 35.28
N VAL A 20 42.13 -8.23 33.99
CA VAL A 20 42.56 -7.33 32.90
C VAL A 20 41.49 -7.53 31.79
N ILE A 21 40.54 -6.63 31.52
CA ILE A 21 40.67 -5.32 30.84
C ILE A 21 41.88 -5.28 29.91
N ALA A 22 41.74 -5.87 28.71
CA ALA A 22 42.36 -5.43 27.44
C ALA A 22 42.48 -6.62 26.47
N ILE A 23 41.36 -7.18 26.01
CA ILE A 23 41.36 -7.94 24.76
C ILE A 23 40.19 -7.43 23.92
N SER A 24 40.56 -6.50 23.04
CA SER A 24 40.03 -6.34 21.69
C SER A 24 38.51 -6.40 21.56
N GLY A 25 37.90 -5.22 21.68
CA GLY A 25 36.52 -4.99 21.30
C GLY A 25 36.31 -5.31 19.82
N THR A 26 35.81 -6.50 19.54
CA THR A 26 34.76 -6.67 18.52
C THR A 26 33.44 -6.44 19.24
N LEU A 27 32.97 -5.19 19.24
CA LEU A 27 31.55 -4.93 19.41
C LEU A 27 30.84 -5.69 18.28
N THR A 28 30.36 -6.90 18.58
CA THR A 28 29.16 -7.39 17.92
C THR A 28 28.05 -6.47 18.39
N THR A 29 27.85 -5.38 17.66
CA THR A 29 26.54 -4.74 17.60
C THR A 29 25.59 -5.83 17.14
N VAL A 30 24.97 -6.53 18.09
CA VAL A 30 23.64 -7.08 17.88
C VAL A 30 22.84 -5.86 17.48
N ALA A 31 22.64 -5.68 16.18
CA ALA A 31 21.63 -4.79 15.68
C ALA A 31 20.36 -5.29 16.37
N SER A 32 19.94 -4.55 17.40
CA SER A 32 18.61 -4.66 17.95
C SER A 32 17.72 -4.57 16.72
N ALA A 33 17.12 -5.71 16.33
CA ALA A 33 16.06 -5.75 15.36
C ALA A 33 15.06 -4.72 15.89
N THR A 34 15.12 -3.55 15.28
CA THR A 34 14.24 -2.45 15.59
C THR A 34 12.92 -3.03 15.13
N SER A 35 12.12 -3.49 16.08
CA SER A 35 10.76 -3.92 15.83
C SER A 35 10.16 -2.83 14.96
N ILE A 36 9.96 -3.12 13.68
CA ILE A 36 9.44 -2.14 12.75
C ILE A 36 8.08 -1.75 13.33
N SER A 37 8.08 -0.51 13.80
CA SER A 37 6.97 0.19 14.42
C SER A 37 5.72 0.01 13.57
N ALA A 38 4.57 -0.03 14.24
CA ALA A 38 3.24 -0.24 13.69
C ALA A 38 3.08 0.25 12.24
N VAL A 39 2.58 -0.65 11.38
CA VAL A 39 2.26 -0.37 9.97
C VAL A 39 1.46 0.93 9.89
N PRO A 40 1.99 2.03 9.32
CA PRO A 40 1.17 3.21 9.06
C PRO A 40 0.13 2.78 8.02
N TYR A 41 -1.13 2.75 8.42
CA TYR A 41 -2.24 2.15 7.66
C TYR A 41 -2.83 3.10 6.59
N THR A 42 -2.09 4.17 6.27
CA THR A 42 -2.48 5.25 5.34
C THR A 42 -1.24 5.78 4.63
N ASP A 43 -0.51 4.91 3.93
CA ASP A 43 0.68 5.34 3.19
C ASP A 43 0.31 6.34 2.07
N PHE A 44 -0.91 6.26 1.54
CA PHE A 44 -1.47 7.29 0.65
C PHE A 44 -1.52 8.72 1.24
N ALA A 45 -1.55 8.89 2.57
CA ALA A 45 -1.73 10.19 3.22
C ALA A 45 -0.39 10.92 3.48
N SER A 46 0.69 10.17 3.55
CA SER A 46 2.04 10.67 3.68
C SER A 46 2.94 9.61 3.06
N PRO A 47 3.05 9.56 1.72
CA PRO A 47 3.96 8.64 1.07
C PRO A 47 5.34 8.95 1.63
N SER A 48 5.83 8.10 2.53
CA SER A 48 7.07 8.34 3.24
C SER A 48 8.13 8.63 2.19
N GLY A 49 8.64 9.87 2.23
CA GLY A 49 9.43 10.43 1.15
C GLY A 49 10.60 9.50 0.80
N ALA A 50 10.70 9.16 -0.49
CA ALA A 50 11.90 8.68 -1.18
C ALA A 50 12.08 7.17 -1.51
N THR A 51 11.14 6.25 -1.30
CA THR A 51 11.45 4.81 -1.55
C THR A 51 10.63 4.09 -2.64
N PRO A 52 9.31 4.25 -2.75
CA PRO A 52 8.49 3.38 -3.60
C PRO A 52 8.61 3.71 -5.12
N ALA A 53 8.16 4.90 -5.55
CA ALA A 53 8.26 5.32 -6.97
C ALA A 53 9.71 5.39 -7.50
N ILE A 54 10.69 5.64 -6.63
CA ILE A 54 12.11 5.61 -7.00
C ILE A 54 12.61 4.17 -7.22
N GLN A 55 12.09 3.17 -6.50
CA GLN A 55 12.43 1.78 -6.81
C GLN A 55 11.91 1.38 -8.20
N CYS A 56 10.77 1.92 -8.63
CA CYS A 56 10.15 1.53 -9.89
C CYS A 56 10.85 2.08 -11.14
N THR A 57 11.62 3.16 -11.01
CA THR A 57 12.49 3.64 -12.10
C THR A 57 13.78 2.83 -12.23
N LYS A 58 14.15 2.07 -11.18
CA LYS A 58 15.33 1.20 -11.17
C LYS A 58 15.02 -0.19 -11.72
N LYS A 59 16.03 -0.81 -12.33
CA LYS A 59 15.99 -2.24 -12.65
C LYS A 59 15.87 -3.06 -11.36
N PRO A 60 15.23 -4.24 -11.37
CA PRO A 60 15.09 -5.06 -10.16
C PRO A 60 16.40 -5.25 -9.40
N ALA A 61 17.52 -5.52 -10.08
CA ALA A 61 18.84 -5.72 -9.47
C ALA A 61 19.39 -4.52 -8.66
N GLU A 62 18.88 -3.32 -8.89
CA GLU A 62 19.31 -2.07 -8.26
C GLU A 62 18.32 -1.60 -7.16
N ARG A 63 17.23 -2.35 -6.95
CA ARG A 63 16.23 -2.03 -5.94
C ARG A 63 16.71 -2.43 -4.54
N SER A 64 16.22 -1.71 -3.54
CA SER A 64 16.53 -1.91 -2.13
C SER A 64 15.26 -1.90 -1.30
N GLY A 65 15.20 -2.71 -0.23
CA GLY A 65 14.02 -2.81 0.62
C GLY A 65 12.82 -3.43 -0.09
N ALA A 66 11.66 -3.41 0.55
CA ALA A 66 10.41 -3.83 -0.08
C ALA A 66 9.97 -2.81 -1.13
N TRP A 67 9.51 -3.30 -2.28
CA TRP A 67 9.01 -2.49 -3.37
C TRP A 67 7.82 -3.18 -4.03
N ALA A 68 6.81 -2.43 -4.42
CA ALA A 68 5.81 -2.86 -5.40
C ALA A 68 6.01 -1.95 -6.62
N CYS A 69 5.76 -2.43 -7.83
CA CYS A 69 5.87 -1.62 -9.04
C CYS A 69 4.91 -2.12 -10.10
N ILE A 70 4.34 -1.18 -10.84
CA ILE A 70 3.57 -1.48 -12.04
C ILE A 70 4.51 -1.44 -13.26
N ASP A 71 4.37 -2.42 -14.16
CA ASP A 71 5.16 -2.44 -15.38
C ASP A 71 4.75 -1.29 -16.30
N THR A 72 5.67 -0.36 -16.56
CA THR A 72 5.46 0.81 -17.42
C THR A 72 5.98 0.61 -18.85
N SER A 73 6.49 -0.59 -19.17
CA SER A 73 7.12 -0.90 -20.47
C SER A 73 6.15 -0.86 -21.65
N SER A 74 4.84 -0.98 -21.40
CA SER A 74 3.79 -0.56 -22.33
C SER A 74 3.20 0.75 -21.86
N VAL A 75 3.66 1.88 -22.42
CA VAL A 75 2.91 3.14 -22.32
C VAL A 75 1.59 2.92 -23.04
N ALA A 76 0.54 2.57 -22.30
CA ALA A 76 -0.79 2.58 -22.86
C ALA A 76 -1.12 4.03 -23.18
N THR A 77 -1.20 4.37 -24.47
CA THR A 77 -1.81 5.63 -24.88
C THR A 77 -3.21 5.64 -24.27
N PRO A 78 -3.60 6.66 -23.49
CA PRO A 78 -4.91 6.67 -22.86
C PRO A 78 -6.00 6.53 -23.93
N SER A 79 -6.61 5.35 -23.97
CA SER A 79 -7.68 5.04 -24.90
C SER A 79 -8.96 5.59 -24.30
N VAL A 80 -9.30 6.81 -24.68
CA VAL A 80 -10.62 7.39 -24.37
C VAL A 80 -11.59 6.88 -25.42
N SER A 81 -12.65 6.18 -24.99
CA SER A 81 -13.75 5.87 -25.92
C SER A 81 -14.46 7.19 -26.29
N PRO A 82 -14.65 7.49 -27.59
CA PRO A 82 -15.24 8.76 -28.04
C PRO A 82 -16.74 8.91 -27.73
N ASP A 83 -17.41 7.86 -27.25
CA ASP A 83 -18.81 7.91 -26.81
C ASP A 83 -18.94 8.49 -25.39
N ALA A 84 -18.46 9.71 -25.20
CA ALA A 84 -18.52 10.43 -23.94
C ALA A 84 -19.92 11.05 -23.71
N THR A 85 -20.94 10.22 -23.56
CA THR A 85 -22.01 10.58 -22.62
C THR A 85 -21.47 10.31 -21.21
N PRO A 86 -21.68 11.22 -20.22
CA PRO A 86 -21.13 11.07 -18.87
C PRO A 86 -21.51 9.75 -18.20
N SER A 87 -22.57 9.09 -18.68
CA SER A 87 -23.04 7.80 -18.22
C SER A 87 -22.21 6.59 -18.65
N ARG A 88 -21.25 6.67 -19.58
CA ARG A 88 -20.33 5.54 -19.82
C ARG A 88 -18.99 6.02 -20.37
N SER A 89 -17.92 5.83 -19.61
CA SER A 89 -16.58 6.22 -20.05
C SER A 89 -15.52 5.23 -19.57
N VAL A 90 -14.47 5.07 -20.38
CA VAL A 90 -13.32 4.21 -20.08
C VAL A 90 -12.05 5.03 -20.23
N PHE A 91 -11.12 4.85 -19.30
CA PHE A 91 -9.80 5.46 -19.32
C PHE A 91 -8.80 4.45 -18.78
N CYS A 92 -7.81 4.07 -19.60
CA CYS A 92 -6.73 3.20 -19.18
C CYS A 92 -5.41 3.97 -19.17
N ASP A 93 -4.59 3.71 -18.17
CA ASP A 93 -3.20 4.12 -18.11
C ASP A 93 -2.33 2.90 -17.76
N ASN A 94 -1.06 3.15 -17.42
CA ASN A 94 -0.15 2.08 -17.04
C ASN A 94 -0.57 1.39 -15.74
N HIS A 95 -1.35 2.05 -14.87
CA HIS A 95 -1.77 1.52 -13.58
C HIS A 95 -2.99 0.60 -13.66
N GLY A 96 -3.82 0.77 -14.69
CA GLY A 96 -5.05 0.01 -14.83
C GLY A 96 -6.04 0.67 -15.76
N CYS A 97 -7.27 0.16 -15.70
CA CYS A 97 -8.39 0.70 -16.46
C CYS A 97 -9.52 1.12 -15.52
N TRP A 98 -9.90 2.38 -15.66
CA TRP A 98 -11.14 2.92 -15.14
C TRP A 98 -12.28 2.67 -16.09
N THR A 99 -13.40 2.21 -15.55
CA THR A 99 -14.68 2.15 -16.24
C THR A 99 -15.74 2.83 -15.39
N VAL A 100 -16.24 3.99 -15.82
CA VAL A 100 -17.46 4.59 -15.26
C VAL A 100 -18.62 4.02 -16.06
N PHE A 101 -19.47 3.23 -15.42
CA PHE A 101 -20.59 2.53 -16.07
C PHE A 101 -21.87 3.36 -16.11
N ASN A 102 -22.00 4.30 -15.16
CA ASN A 102 -23.06 5.30 -15.05
C ASN A 102 -22.67 6.34 -13.97
N ASP A 103 -23.55 7.31 -13.76
CA ASP A 103 -23.40 8.37 -12.75
C ASP A 103 -23.08 7.85 -11.35
N PHE A 104 -23.46 6.63 -11.00
CA PHE A 104 -23.39 6.09 -9.64
C PHE A 104 -22.49 4.88 -9.48
N PHE A 105 -21.88 4.38 -10.57
CA PHE A 105 -21.06 3.18 -10.51
C PHE A 105 -19.81 3.30 -11.38
N ALA A 106 -18.65 3.05 -10.77
CA ALA A 106 -17.36 3.00 -11.42
C ALA A 106 -16.53 1.82 -10.91
N GLU A 107 -15.65 1.31 -11.76
CA GLU A 107 -14.70 0.25 -11.43
C GLU A 107 -13.29 0.68 -11.84
N PHE A 108 -12.31 0.19 -11.08
CA PHE A 108 -10.92 0.16 -11.48
C PHE A 108 -10.39 -1.26 -11.39
N ASN A 109 -9.71 -1.66 -12.45
CA ASN A 109 -8.97 -2.91 -12.51
C ASN A 109 -7.50 -2.59 -12.77
N THR A 110 -6.64 -2.94 -11.81
CA THR A 110 -5.20 -2.70 -11.94
C THR A 110 -4.60 -3.54 -13.06
N THR A 111 -3.59 -2.99 -13.74
CA THR A 111 -2.57 -3.82 -14.38
C THR A 111 -1.81 -4.62 -13.32
N THR A 112 -1.00 -5.59 -13.76
CA THR A 112 -0.21 -6.42 -12.83
C THR A 112 0.74 -5.55 -12.00
N ILE A 113 0.61 -5.59 -10.67
CA ILE A 113 1.56 -5.00 -9.75
C ILE A 113 2.60 -6.06 -9.42
N THR A 114 3.84 -5.91 -9.90
CA THR A 114 4.96 -6.77 -9.52
C THR A 114 5.61 -6.27 -8.24
N TYR A 115 5.86 -7.15 -7.28
CA TYR A 115 6.47 -6.75 -6.01
C TYR A 115 7.67 -7.63 -5.64
N GLY A 116 8.54 -7.09 -4.78
CA GLY A 116 9.76 -7.77 -4.37
C GLY A 116 10.47 -7.13 -3.19
N ILE A 117 11.65 -7.69 -2.87
CA ILE A 117 12.57 -7.18 -1.85
C ILE A 117 14.00 -7.16 -2.36
N GLY A 118 14.65 -6.01 -2.28
CA GLY A 118 15.99 -5.82 -2.87
C GLY A 118 15.98 -6.21 -4.36
N ALA A 119 16.95 -7.02 -4.77
CA ALA A 119 17.04 -7.54 -6.14
C ALA A 119 16.00 -8.62 -6.51
N LYS A 120 15.28 -9.16 -5.52
CA LYS A 120 14.43 -10.35 -5.69
C LYS A 120 13.00 -9.96 -6.00
N VAL A 121 12.49 -10.43 -7.13
CA VAL A 121 11.04 -10.43 -7.43
C VAL A 121 10.38 -11.54 -6.62
N LEU A 122 9.28 -11.22 -5.93
CA LEU A 122 8.57 -12.17 -5.05
C LEU A 122 7.23 -12.62 -5.61
N GLY A 123 6.58 -11.79 -6.42
CA GLY A 123 5.28 -12.13 -7.00
C GLY A 123 4.60 -10.95 -7.66
N ASN A 124 3.33 -11.14 -7.93
CA ASN A 124 2.42 -10.19 -8.55
C ASN A 124 1.14 -10.04 -7.73
N GLU A 125 0.51 -8.89 -7.83
CA GLU A 125 -0.74 -8.52 -7.19
C GLU A 125 -1.69 -7.93 -8.22
N HIS A 126 -2.97 -8.24 -8.09
CA HIS A 126 -4.05 -7.63 -8.87
C HIS A 126 -5.14 -7.14 -7.93
N ILE A 127 -5.56 -5.89 -8.11
CA ILE A 127 -6.58 -5.25 -7.30
C ILE A 127 -7.73 -4.85 -8.21
N LEU A 128 -8.94 -5.18 -7.78
CA LEU A 128 -10.18 -4.69 -8.36
C LEU A 128 -10.93 -3.89 -7.29
N ILE A 129 -11.41 -2.73 -7.69
CA ILE A 129 -12.14 -1.84 -6.79
C ILE A 129 -13.38 -1.34 -7.51
N GLU A 130 -14.53 -1.55 -6.89
CA GLU A 130 -15.79 -0.98 -7.31
C GLU A 130 -16.16 0.19 -6.41
N TRP A 131 -16.59 1.30 -7.00
CA TRP A 131 -17.15 2.44 -6.28
C TRP A 131 -18.61 2.67 -6.67
N HIS A 132 -19.43 2.89 -5.66
CA HIS A 132 -20.86 3.14 -5.75
C HIS A 132 -21.21 4.45 -5.05
N LEU A 133 -22.13 5.20 -5.62
CA LEU A 133 -22.66 6.44 -5.05
C LEU A 133 -24.13 6.27 -4.67
N THR A 134 -24.48 6.60 -3.43
CA THR A 134 -25.87 6.63 -2.95
C THR A 134 -26.12 7.94 -2.22
N GLY A 135 -26.70 8.91 -2.92
CA GLY A 135 -26.86 10.27 -2.37
C GLY A 135 -25.50 10.90 -2.05
N ALA A 136 -25.30 11.24 -0.77
CA ALA A 136 -24.05 11.78 -0.22
C ALA A 136 -23.07 10.71 0.27
N GLN A 137 -23.38 9.41 0.10
CA GLN A 137 -22.49 8.31 0.43
C GLN A 137 -21.65 7.89 -0.78
N THR A 138 -20.36 7.66 -0.52
CA THR A 138 -19.44 6.97 -1.42
C THR A 138 -19.04 5.64 -0.81
N VAL A 139 -19.24 4.56 -1.56
CA VAL A 139 -18.98 3.19 -1.12
C VAL A 139 -17.98 2.52 -2.06
N ALA A 140 -16.83 2.11 -1.55
CA ALA A 140 -15.91 1.23 -2.28
C ALA A 140 -16.17 -0.23 -1.89
N SER A 141 -16.97 -0.97 -2.67
CA SER A 141 -17.27 -2.38 -2.43
C SER A 141 -17.73 -3.09 -3.71
N PRO A 142 -17.22 -4.32 -4.00
CA PRO A 142 -16.12 -4.98 -3.30
C PRO A 142 -14.78 -4.28 -3.57
N VAL A 143 -13.87 -4.39 -2.59
CA VAL A 143 -12.43 -4.23 -2.82
C VAL A 143 -11.83 -5.62 -2.82
N GLN A 144 -11.17 -6.00 -3.90
CA GLN A 144 -10.63 -7.33 -4.10
C GLN A 144 -9.13 -7.27 -4.38
N SER A 145 -8.41 -8.23 -3.83
CA SER A 145 -6.97 -8.41 -3.97
C SER A 145 -6.68 -9.85 -4.32
N ARG A 146 -5.76 -10.08 -5.26
CA ARG A 146 -5.32 -11.39 -5.68
C ARG A 146 -3.81 -11.40 -5.78
N ASN A 147 -3.20 -12.01 -4.78
CA ASN A 147 -1.76 -12.15 -4.70
C ASN A 147 -1.28 -13.44 -5.34
N SER A 148 -0.19 -13.44 -6.10
CA SER A 148 0.39 -14.65 -6.69
C SER A 148 1.13 -15.53 -5.67
N ASN A 149 1.26 -15.09 -4.43
CA ASN A 149 1.99 -15.74 -3.36
C ASN A 149 1.13 -15.83 -2.09
N TYR A 150 1.58 -16.60 -1.11
CA TYR A 150 0.89 -16.75 0.17
C TYR A 150 1.01 -15.45 1.00
N THR A 151 -0.13 -14.84 1.31
CA THR A 151 -0.19 -13.67 2.20
C THR A 151 -0.48 -14.10 3.63
N VAL A 152 0.21 -13.52 4.61
CA VAL A 152 -0.06 -13.68 6.05
C VAL A 152 -1.25 -12.83 6.46
N ASN A 153 -1.31 -11.62 5.91
CA ASN A 153 -2.47 -10.75 6.01
C ASN A 153 -2.54 -9.83 4.80
N THR A 154 -3.76 -9.39 4.51
CA THR A 154 -4.06 -8.30 3.59
C THR A 154 -4.86 -7.26 4.34
N ILE A 155 -4.52 -5.99 4.23
CA ILE A 155 -5.15 -4.88 4.94
C ILE A 155 -5.74 -3.95 3.90
N PHE A 156 -7.02 -3.61 4.07
CA PHE A 156 -7.69 -2.60 3.26
C PHE A 156 -7.91 -1.34 4.10
N SER A 157 -7.57 -0.19 3.55
CA SER A 157 -7.87 1.12 4.13
C SER A 157 -8.35 2.07 3.05
N GLY A 158 -8.96 3.18 3.44
CA GLY A 158 -9.47 4.14 2.48
C GLY A 158 -9.81 5.47 3.11
N ALA A 159 -10.01 6.47 2.26
CA ALA A 159 -10.37 7.80 2.68
C ALA A 159 -11.11 8.58 1.60
N LEU A 160 -12.00 9.46 2.04
CA LEU A 160 -12.72 10.43 1.22
C LEU A 160 -12.01 11.77 1.33
N TYR A 161 -11.78 12.41 0.19
CA TYR A 161 -11.13 13.72 0.10
C TYR A 161 -12.00 14.71 -0.66
N ASN A 162 -11.88 16.01 -0.33
CA ASN A 162 -12.54 17.10 -1.04
C ASN A 162 -11.61 17.72 -2.10
N GLY A 163 -11.58 17.10 -3.27
CA GLY A 163 -10.75 17.56 -4.38
C GLY A 163 -11.46 17.45 -5.70
N ALA A 164 -11.50 18.58 -6.41
CA ALA A 164 -11.91 18.67 -7.80
C ALA A 164 -10.87 18.02 -8.74
N VAL A 165 -11.23 17.94 -10.01
CA VAL A 165 -10.36 17.42 -11.07
C VAL A 165 -9.03 18.18 -11.09
N GLY A 166 -7.92 17.46 -11.20
CA GLY A 166 -6.58 18.04 -11.21
C GLY A 166 -6.06 18.52 -9.84
N LYS A 167 -6.82 18.36 -8.75
CA LYS A 167 -6.35 18.71 -7.40
C LYS A 167 -5.28 17.72 -6.93
N ALA A 168 -4.07 18.22 -6.67
CA ALA A 168 -2.96 17.43 -6.13
C ALA A 168 -3.37 16.69 -4.85
N ASN A 169 -2.96 15.41 -4.74
CA ASN A 169 -3.22 14.52 -3.60
C ASN A 169 -4.70 14.39 -3.20
N GLY A 170 -5.63 14.67 -4.11
CA GLY A 170 -7.06 14.57 -3.83
C GLY A 170 -7.66 15.70 -3.00
N GLY A 171 -6.90 16.73 -2.62
CA GLY A 171 -7.41 17.81 -1.76
C GLY A 171 -7.26 17.51 -0.27
N SER A 172 -8.19 17.96 0.56
CA SER A 172 -8.13 17.74 2.01
C SER A 172 -8.88 16.48 2.40
N LEU A 173 -8.36 15.78 3.41
CA LEU A 173 -9.03 14.62 3.99
C LEU A 173 -10.37 15.03 4.62
N VAL A 174 -11.42 14.27 4.34
CA VAL A 174 -12.76 14.45 4.92
C VAL A 174 -13.01 13.35 5.97
N HIS A 175 -12.99 12.09 5.53
CA HIS A 175 -13.19 10.91 6.38
C HIS A 175 -12.29 9.75 5.95
N SER A 176 -12.10 8.77 6.83
CA SER A 176 -11.33 7.55 6.55
C SER A 176 -12.04 6.29 7.06
N CYS A 177 -11.63 5.14 6.53
CA CYS A 177 -12.08 3.83 6.94
C CYS A 177 -10.91 2.84 7.05
N GLY A 178 -11.15 1.74 7.76
CA GLY A 178 -10.13 0.74 8.04
C GLY A 178 -9.21 1.14 9.20
N PRO A 179 -8.14 0.37 9.44
CA PRO A 179 -7.72 -0.79 8.66
C PRO A 179 -8.70 -1.97 8.78
N ASN A 180 -8.96 -2.64 7.66
CA ASN A 180 -9.71 -3.89 7.62
C ASN A 180 -8.76 -5.04 7.28
N THR A 181 -8.33 -5.79 8.29
CA THR A 181 -7.38 -6.89 8.13
C THR A 181 -8.10 -8.17 7.76
N ARG A 182 -7.67 -8.79 6.67
CA ARG A 182 -8.02 -10.14 6.25
C ARG A 182 -6.94 -11.14 6.66
N PRO A 183 -7.34 -12.34 7.09
CA PRO A 183 -6.41 -13.38 7.50
C PRO A 183 -5.58 -13.87 6.33
N ALA A 184 -4.68 -14.80 6.64
CA ALA A 184 -3.82 -15.41 5.65
C ALA A 184 -4.62 -16.07 4.52
N ALA A 185 -4.07 -16.01 3.32
CA ALA A 185 -4.69 -16.52 2.10
C ALA A 185 -3.65 -17.22 1.24
N SER A 186 -4.07 -18.30 0.59
CA SER A 186 -3.22 -19.03 -0.35
C SER A 186 -2.92 -18.20 -1.59
N ALA A 187 -1.84 -18.54 -2.28
CA ALA A 187 -1.53 -17.96 -3.58
C ALA A 187 -2.74 -18.04 -4.53
N SER A 188 -2.96 -16.96 -5.27
CA SER A 188 -4.07 -16.71 -6.20
C SER A 188 -5.48 -16.74 -5.59
N TYR A 189 -5.60 -16.85 -4.26
CA TYR A 189 -6.89 -16.72 -3.61
C TYR A 189 -7.36 -15.26 -3.67
N LEU A 190 -8.64 -15.08 -3.98
CA LEU A 190 -9.26 -13.77 -4.02
C LEU A 190 -9.62 -13.33 -2.60
N VAL A 191 -8.85 -12.39 -2.06
CA VAL A 191 -9.14 -11.74 -0.78
C VAL A 191 -10.08 -10.57 -1.05
N SER A 192 -11.19 -10.50 -0.32
CA SER A 192 -12.21 -9.46 -0.52
C SER A 192 -12.51 -8.71 0.78
N TYR A 193 -12.79 -7.41 0.65
CA TYR A 193 -13.46 -6.59 1.64
C TYR A 193 -14.94 -6.40 1.24
N PRO A 194 -15.84 -7.34 1.56
CA PRO A 194 -17.24 -7.32 1.09
C PRO A 194 -18.09 -6.20 1.69
N GLY A 195 -17.74 -5.71 2.89
CA GLY A 195 -18.39 -4.54 3.49
C GLY A 195 -17.86 -3.21 2.96
N GLY A 196 -16.70 -3.25 2.30
CA GLY A 196 -16.08 -2.10 1.67
C GLY A 196 -15.80 -0.92 2.59
N CYS A 197 -15.41 0.19 1.98
CA CYS A 197 -15.28 1.47 2.65
C CYS A 197 -16.52 2.30 2.35
N ASN A 198 -17.32 2.68 3.35
CA ASN A 198 -18.48 3.54 3.17
C ASN A 198 -18.28 4.86 3.92
N LEU A 199 -18.21 5.96 3.19
CA LEU A 199 -17.95 7.30 3.74
C LEU A 199 -19.03 8.27 3.25
N TYR A 200 -19.51 9.12 4.13
CA TYR A 200 -20.58 10.08 3.88
C TYR A 200 -20.04 11.51 3.93
N ASP A 201 -20.35 12.35 2.94
CA ASP A 201 -20.23 13.80 3.08
C ASP A 201 -21.21 14.56 2.19
N ASN A 202 -21.86 15.57 2.77
CA ASN A 202 -22.78 16.48 2.09
C ASN A 202 -22.37 17.96 2.24
N HIS A 203 -21.11 18.24 2.59
CA HIS A 203 -20.62 19.60 2.82
C HIS A 203 -19.79 20.15 1.66
N ASN A 204 -19.16 19.30 0.87
CA ASN A 204 -18.33 19.71 -0.27
C ASN A 204 -19.08 19.52 -1.60
N TYR A 205 -18.55 20.09 -2.69
CA TYR A 205 -19.12 19.90 -4.03
C TYR A 205 -18.44 18.76 -4.79
N ASP A 206 -17.14 18.59 -4.56
CA ASP A 206 -16.30 17.63 -5.27
C ASP A 206 -15.65 16.68 -4.28
N HIS A 207 -15.72 15.39 -4.59
CA HIS A 207 -15.11 14.32 -3.84
C HIS A 207 -14.24 13.42 -4.70
N ASN A 208 -13.27 12.79 -4.07
CA ASN A 208 -12.62 11.60 -4.60
C ASN A 208 -12.32 10.65 -3.44
N MET A 209 -12.33 9.35 -3.71
CA MET A 209 -12.09 8.34 -2.71
C MET A 209 -10.82 7.57 -3.04
N VAL A 210 -9.92 7.45 -2.07
CA VAL A 210 -8.73 6.58 -2.16
C VAL A 210 -8.99 5.27 -1.44
N ILE A 211 -8.53 4.18 -2.03
CA ILE A 211 -8.47 2.86 -1.42
C ILE A 211 -7.03 2.35 -1.52
N GLU A 212 -6.52 1.84 -0.42
CA GLU A 212 -5.20 1.22 -0.30
C GLU A 212 -5.38 -0.25 0.09
N THR A 213 -4.60 -1.09 -0.59
CA THR A 213 -4.44 -2.50 -0.24
C THR A 213 -2.98 -2.73 0.12
N SER A 214 -2.75 -3.32 1.29
CA SER A 214 -1.41 -3.64 1.78
C SER A 214 -1.33 -5.11 2.16
N TRP A 215 -0.23 -5.78 1.88
CA TRP A 215 -0.06 -7.21 2.16
C TRP A 215 1.29 -7.52 2.80
N LYS A 216 1.31 -8.60 3.59
CA LYS A 216 2.54 -9.22 4.11
C LYS A 216 2.64 -10.66 3.64
N LEU A 217 3.86 -11.11 3.44
CA LEU A 217 4.17 -12.46 2.99
C LEU A 217 4.83 -13.26 4.10
N SER A 218 4.62 -14.57 4.09
CA SER A 218 5.28 -15.45 5.05
C SER A 218 6.76 -15.59 4.67
N GLY A 219 7.65 -15.47 5.66
CA GLY A 219 9.09 -15.65 5.47
C GLY A 219 9.83 -14.47 4.83
N TYR A 220 9.18 -13.32 4.64
CA TYR A 220 9.83 -12.09 4.15
C TYR A 220 9.58 -10.94 5.12
N GLU A 221 10.64 -10.22 5.48
CA GLU A 221 10.49 -8.94 6.19
C GLU A 221 9.98 -7.85 5.23
N GLY A 222 9.11 -6.99 5.75
CA GLY A 222 8.53 -5.88 5.02
C GLY A 222 7.01 -5.97 4.86
N TYR A 223 6.48 -4.98 4.16
CA TYR A 223 5.09 -4.92 3.71
C TYR A 223 5.09 -4.26 2.34
N TRP A 224 4.09 -4.61 1.54
CA TRP A 224 3.86 -4.03 0.23
C TRP A 224 2.48 -3.41 0.22
N TRP A 225 2.30 -2.39 -0.60
CA TRP A 225 1.05 -1.66 -0.66
C TRP A 225 0.88 -1.05 -2.05
N ALA A 226 -0.37 -0.80 -2.39
CA ALA A 226 -0.77 -0.04 -3.56
C ALA A 226 -2.07 0.69 -3.24
N TYR A 227 -2.26 1.87 -3.83
CA TYR A 227 -3.51 2.62 -3.69
C TYR A 227 -4.00 3.17 -5.02
N GLN A 228 -5.30 3.42 -5.06
CA GLN A 228 -5.95 4.04 -6.19
C GLN A 228 -7.01 5.05 -5.74
N ARG A 229 -7.09 6.21 -6.41
CA ARG A 229 -8.18 7.19 -6.22
C ARG A 229 -9.22 7.10 -7.32
N SER A 230 -10.51 7.18 -6.95
CA SER A 230 -11.64 7.29 -7.87
C SER A 230 -11.56 8.51 -8.79
N PRO A 231 -12.27 8.50 -9.94
CA PRO A 231 -12.72 9.70 -10.61
C PRO A 231 -13.41 10.64 -9.62
N VAL A 232 -13.35 11.92 -9.94
CA VAL A 232 -13.98 12.96 -9.14
C VAL A 232 -15.50 12.82 -9.23
N MET A 233 -16.15 12.92 -8.09
CA MET A 233 -17.58 12.83 -7.91
C MET A 233 -18.08 14.24 -7.59
N HIS A 234 -19.07 14.73 -8.34
CA HIS A 234 -19.58 16.10 -8.20
C HIS A 234 -21.06 16.11 -7.82
N ALA A 235 -21.46 17.01 -6.91
CA ALA A 235 -22.84 17.26 -6.54
C ALA A 235 -23.13 18.78 -6.52
N PRO A 236 -24.01 19.31 -7.40
CA PRO A 236 -24.32 20.74 -7.43
C PRO A 236 -25.08 21.21 -6.19
N ASP A 237 -25.82 20.30 -5.55
CA ASP A 237 -26.64 20.53 -4.34
C ASP A 237 -26.09 19.81 -3.10
N LYS A 238 -24.96 19.09 -3.25
CA LYS A 238 -24.32 18.27 -2.21
C LYS A 238 -25.18 17.13 -1.67
N ALA A 239 -26.30 16.83 -2.32
CA ALA A 239 -27.22 15.78 -1.92
C ALA A 239 -27.01 14.50 -2.73
N ILE A 240 -26.75 14.64 -4.04
CA ILE A 240 -26.57 13.51 -4.95
C ILE A 240 -25.29 13.71 -5.75
N TYR A 241 -24.27 12.92 -5.40
CA TYR A 241 -23.03 12.90 -6.16
C TYR A 241 -23.15 12.03 -7.39
N ARG A 242 -22.45 12.44 -8.43
CA ARG A 242 -22.29 11.68 -9.67
C ARG A 242 -20.83 11.60 -10.05
N PHE A 243 -20.39 10.46 -10.54
CA PHE A 243 -19.07 10.34 -11.15
C PHE A 243 -18.96 11.29 -12.35
N SER A 244 -17.83 11.97 -12.42
CA SER A 244 -17.35 12.56 -13.67
C SER A 244 -16.86 11.45 -14.60
N THR A 245 -16.34 11.82 -15.78
CA THR A 245 -15.76 10.84 -16.71
C THR A 245 -14.58 10.09 -16.08
N ALA A 246 -14.26 8.91 -16.60
CA ALA A 246 -13.18 8.04 -16.13
C ALA A 246 -11.80 8.73 -16.10
N SER A 247 -11.57 9.71 -16.97
CA SER A 247 -10.34 10.50 -17.01
C SER A 247 -10.31 11.69 -16.05
N ALA A 248 -11.43 12.02 -15.40
CA ALA A 248 -11.58 13.17 -14.52
C ALA A 248 -11.06 12.85 -13.11
N LEU A 249 -9.75 12.61 -13.01
CA LEU A 249 -9.09 12.17 -11.79
C LEU A 249 -8.57 13.34 -10.91
N PRO A 250 -8.42 13.12 -9.60
CA PRO A 250 -7.82 14.10 -8.69
C PRO A 250 -6.28 14.15 -8.85
N GLY A 251 -5.77 15.19 -9.51
CA GLY A 251 -4.33 15.41 -9.72
C GLY A 251 -3.83 14.99 -11.09
N SER A 252 -2.51 14.96 -11.30
CA SER A 252 -1.93 14.30 -12.48
C SER A 252 -2.21 12.80 -12.40
N TYR A 253 -2.22 12.07 -13.52
CA TYR A 253 -2.50 10.62 -13.53
C TYR A 253 -1.63 9.84 -12.53
N ALA A 254 -0.34 10.22 -12.40
CA ALA A 254 0.59 9.66 -11.42
C ALA A 254 0.33 10.11 -9.96
N ALA A 255 -0.35 11.23 -9.72
CA ALA A 255 -0.76 11.67 -8.39
C ALA A 255 -2.18 11.18 -8.01
N ALA A 256 -2.98 10.81 -9.00
CA ALA A 256 -4.31 10.21 -8.86
C ALA A 256 -4.27 8.70 -8.60
N GLY A 257 -3.12 8.06 -8.81
CA GLY A 257 -2.90 6.64 -8.50
C GLY A 257 -1.41 6.29 -8.57
N TYR A 258 -1.03 5.35 -7.71
CA TYR A 258 0.28 4.73 -7.51
C TYR A 258 1.48 5.62 -7.08
N ASN A 259 1.76 5.62 -5.78
CA ASN A 259 3.12 5.53 -5.24
C ASN A 259 3.19 4.20 -4.49
N GLY A 260 4.13 3.32 -4.83
CA GLY A 260 4.41 2.05 -4.14
C GLY A 260 5.77 1.53 -4.56
#